data_AF-A0A9N8DTH3-F1
#
_entry.id   AF-A0A9N8DTH3-F1
#
_cell.length_a   1.000
_cell.length_b   1.000
_cell.length_c   1.000
_cell.angle_alpha   90.00
_cell.angle_beta   90.00
_cell.angle_gamma   90.00
#
_symmetry.space_group_name_H-M   'P 1'
#
loop_
_entity.id
_entity.type
_entity.pdbx_description
1 polymer ?
#
loop_
_entity_poly.entity_id
_entity_poly.type
_entity_poly.pdbx_seq_one_letter_code
_entity_poly.pdbx_strand_id
1 'polypeptide(L)'
;MPASKTPTNRTAIKAPPMYGEHHLRSENLAFDIDVWYPPLAEHTFSTVFLPLKRREAEAIVAYYNATWRSLPHELTSQAVETLLALEARIDKALIEHFASRGAFLRLCGRSPKDGEPTDPVLRSKIWASYQSTLQTMSQAEQIPVTDDNLRVAAIAKTESWMKVHSGAHAMSLLLTSERVFSDMIDWLHYGEPEQLVLREFSDAFDLSTEFRCYIQSGILQGISQYDTYAMHSYLQDPSNRAIVIRAVVSEWRKVKDCIETIDGSYCADFGVDMVQRTAQFIELSPYRKCTGPALFAWKGPAELVVPERPDIQDDTVRDLVQMGGAIAEHAVFRVRSKPIPGIGGLVEMNWDFRWSQRRMDTPKPYRNVCSHVMANTTIAEKTINILKHIQERLSEKQHVLFVYGTLKRKCHWHSKYMTGAHFLGEASTVRPQTLVIGQCGVPYLLDLRQDDDAKPVRGELWRLSEEMLQGIDEYEGIEKGHYVRKEIEVECTRRRGTTAICKAFCYFYAIKSGASDVEASLLQATRLAEYPAGEQKSNYKPIHHIQVKQLQYLGEHATT
;
A
#
# COMPACT_ATOMS: atom_id res chain seq x y z
N MET A 1 35.26 -36.71 -29.67
CA MET A 1 34.04 -36.16 -29.04
C MET A 1 34.32 -35.89 -27.57
N PRO A 2 34.19 -34.63 -27.14
CA PRO A 2 33.75 -34.34 -25.77
C PRO A 2 32.53 -33.39 -25.75
N ALA A 3 31.81 -33.49 -24.63
CA ALA A 3 30.47 -32.99 -24.34
C ALA A 3 30.22 -31.49 -24.59
N SER A 4 28.99 -31.20 -25.03
CA SER A 4 28.44 -29.85 -25.10
C SER A 4 28.26 -29.27 -23.70
N LYS A 5 28.80 -28.07 -23.48
CA LYS A 5 28.46 -27.22 -22.35
C LYS A 5 27.28 -26.36 -22.75
N THR A 6 26.18 -26.49 -22.01
CA THR A 6 25.05 -25.55 -22.02
C THR A 6 25.55 -24.15 -21.65
N PRO A 7 25.12 -23.08 -22.36
CA PRO A 7 25.52 -21.73 -22.03
C PRO A 7 24.65 -21.21 -20.87
N THR A 8 25.20 -21.24 -19.65
CA THR A 8 24.76 -20.40 -18.55
C THR A 8 25.29 -18.99 -18.78
N ASN A 9 24.43 -18.08 -19.26
CA ASN A 9 24.72 -16.65 -19.19
C ASN A 9 23.41 -15.85 -19.08
N ARG A 10 22.81 -15.84 -17.89
CA ARG A 10 22.04 -14.69 -17.44
C ARG A 10 23.06 -13.69 -16.92
N THR A 11 23.37 -12.68 -17.71
CA THR A 11 24.02 -11.46 -17.21
C THR A 11 23.12 -10.89 -16.11
N ALA A 12 23.50 -11.14 -14.86
CA ALA A 12 22.91 -10.50 -13.70
C ALA A 12 23.21 -9.00 -13.81
N ILE A 13 22.25 -8.24 -14.34
CA ILE A 13 22.17 -6.82 -14.08
C ILE A 13 22.03 -6.73 -12.57
N LYS A 14 23.10 -6.33 -11.87
CA LYS A 14 23.02 -6.07 -10.43
C LYS A 14 21.88 -5.09 -10.20
N ALA A 15 20.86 -5.51 -9.45
CA ALA A 15 19.85 -4.61 -8.95
C ALA A 15 20.56 -3.40 -8.31
N PRO A 16 20.13 -2.16 -8.63
CA PRO A 16 20.70 -0.99 -7.98
C PRO A 16 20.57 -1.15 -6.45
N PRO A 17 21.50 -0.60 -5.65
CA PRO A 17 21.36 -0.63 -4.21
C PRO A 17 20.00 -0.01 -3.83
N MET A 18 19.27 -0.68 -2.93
CA MET A 18 18.02 -0.18 -2.36
C MET A 18 18.30 1.15 -1.64
N TYR A 19 18.15 2.27 -2.34
CA TYR A 19 18.13 3.59 -1.74
C TYR A 19 16.67 3.93 -1.43
N GLY A 20 16.18 3.39 -0.31
CA GLY A 20 14.86 3.71 0.24
C GLY A 20 14.91 3.68 1.76
N GLU A 21 13.93 4.28 2.41
CA GLU A 21 13.72 4.24 3.87
C GLU A 21 13.51 2.81 4.44
N HIS A 22 13.62 1.78 3.60
CA HIS A 22 13.29 0.39 3.88
C HIS A 22 14.50 -0.51 3.56
N HIS A 23 14.98 -1.25 4.56
CA HIS A 23 16.02 -2.25 4.34
C HIS A 23 15.45 -3.54 3.73
N LEU A 24 14.16 -3.84 3.93
CA LEU A 24 13.43 -4.99 3.36
C LEU A 24 11.96 -4.62 3.11
N ARG A 25 11.42 -4.86 1.90
CA ARG A 25 9.99 -4.68 1.57
C ARG A 25 9.07 -5.44 2.54
N SER A 26 9.54 -6.60 3.01
CA SER A 26 8.83 -7.45 3.96
C SER A 26 8.60 -6.80 5.34
N GLU A 27 9.22 -5.68 5.69
CA GLU A 27 8.92 -5.02 6.97
C GLU A 27 7.58 -4.26 6.96
N ASN A 28 7.08 -3.91 5.77
CA ASN A 28 5.91 -3.06 5.61
C ASN A 28 4.66 -3.78 5.07
N LEU A 29 4.75 -4.97 4.45
CA LEU A 29 3.58 -5.54 3.75
C LEU A 29 2.36 -5.73 4.66
N ALA A 30 2.54 -6.01 5.96
CA ALA A 30 1.41 -6.11 6.89
C ALA A 30 0.68 -4.78 7.12
N PHE A 31 1.33 -3.67 6.77
CA PHE A 31 0.88 -2.28 6.91
C PHE A 31 0.58 -1.64 5.55
N ASP A 32 0.58 -2.41 4.47
CA ASP A 32 0.08 -1.95 3.18
C ASP A 32 -1.42 -1.68 3.26
N ILE A 33 -1.89 -0.64 2.56
CA ILE A 33 -3.28 -0.17 2.67
C ILE A 33 -4.32 -1.21 2.24
N ASP A 34 -4.00 -2.10 1.30
CA ASP A 34 -4.92 -3.18 0.94
C ASP A 34 -5.10 -4.24 2.04
N VAL A 35 -4.22 -4.25 3.05
CA VAL A 35 -4.29 -5.14 4.23
C VAL A 35 -5.10 -4.51 5.35
N TRP A 36 -4.81 -3.26 5.71
CA TRP A 36 -5.47 -2.60 6.85
C TRP A 36 -6.75 -1.84 6.48
N TYR A 37 -6.96 -1.48 5.21
CA TYR A 37 -8.16 -0.74 4.81
C TYR A 37 -9.46 -1.50 5.08
N PRO A 38 -9.62 -2.79 4.72
CA PRO A 38 -10.91 -3.48 4.88
C PRO A 38 -11.50 -3.44 6.31
N PRO A 39 -10.74 -3.70 7.39
CA PRO A 39 -11.27 -3.55 8.76
C PRO A 39 -11.43 -2.09 9.22
N LEU A 40 -10.80 -1.12 8.54
CA LEU A 40 -10.81 0.30 8.91
C LEU A 40 -11.63 1.19 7.96
N ALA A 41 -12.33 0.60 6.99
CA ALA A 41 -12.98 1.32 5.90
C ALA A 41 -13.99 2.38 6.36
N GLU A 42 -14.66 2.15 7.50
CA GLU A 42 -15.64 3.08 8.08
C GLU A 42 -14.99 4.27 8.82
N HIS A 43 -13.70 4.19 9.13
CA HIS A 43 -12.95 5.19 9.89
C HIS A 43 -11.96 5.99 9.05
N THR A 44 -11.92 5.70 7.75
CA THR A 44 -10.96 6.27 6.82
C THR A 44 -11.65 6.67 5.52
N PHE A 45 -10.89 7.22 4.58
CA PHE A 45 -11.42 7.78 3.33
C PHE A 45 -11.83 6.66 2.38
N SER A 46 -12.93 6.88 1.66
CA SER A 46 -13.40 5.97 0.61
C SER A 46 -12.26 5.67 -0.36
N THR A 47 -11.97 4.38 -0.57
CA THR A 47 -10.81 3.94 -1.35
C THR A 47 -11.20 2.89 -2.38
N VAL A 48 -10.67 3.05 -3.59
CA VAL A 48 -10.79 2.11 -4.71
C VAL A 48 -9.40 1.58 -5.07
N PHE A 49 -9.33 0.27 -5.24
CA PHE A 49 -8.11 -0.43 -5.62
C PHE A 49 -8.18 -0.85 -7.09
N LEU A 50 -7.11 -0.59 -7.82
CA LEU A 50 -6.92 -0.96 -9.21
C LEU A 50 -5.72 -1.92 -9.28
N PRO A 51 -5.93 -3.24 -9.34
CA PRO A 51 -4.84 -4.20 -9.46
C PRO A 51 -3.96 -3.88 -10.68
N LEU A 52 -2.66 -3.74 -10.47
CA LEU A 52 -1.71 -3.54 -11.55
C LEU A 52 -1.38 -4.88 -12.20
N LYS A 53 -1.05 -4.83 -13.49
CA LYS A 53 -0.53 -5.98 -14.25
C LYS A 53 0.99 -5.90 -14.34
N ARG A 54 1.68 -7.02 -14.52
CA ARG A 54 3.14 -7.03 -14.67
C ARG A 54 3.61 -6.17 -15.83
N ARG A 55 2.93 -6.27 -16.96
CA ARG A 55 3.19 -5.43 -18.14
C ARG A 55 3.02 -3.93 -17.87
N GLU A 56 2.15 -3.55 -16.93
CA GLU A 56 1.95 -2.15 -16.54
C GLU A 56 3.13 -1.67 -15.69
N ALA A 57 3.62 -2.49 -14.76
CA ALA A 57 4.86 -2.21 -14.02
C ALA A 57 6.07 -2.10 -14.96
N GLU A 58 6.23 -3.04 -15.90
CA GLU A 58 7.30 -3.01 -16.91
C GLU A 58 7.24 -1.73 -17.75
N ALA A 59 6.04 -1.30 -18.16
CA ALA A 59 5.85 -0.07 -18.93
C ALA A 59 6.18 1.19 -18.12
N ILE A 60 5.83 1.23 -16.83
CA ILE A 60 6.20 2.32 -15.91
C ILE A 60 7.73 2.40 -15.77
N VAL A 61 8.39 1.26 -15.55
CA VAL A 61 9.85 1.16 -15.44
C VAL A 61 10.53 1.62 -16.73
N ALA A 62 10.05 1.13 -17.88
CA ALA A 62 10.58 1.49 -19.20
C ALA A 62 10.47 3.00 -19.47
N TYR A 63 9.33 3.63 -19.10
CA TYR A 63 9.16 5.07 -19.24
C TYR A 63 10.16 5.85 -18.38
N TYR A 64 10.32 5.46 -17.12
CA TYR A 64 11.24 6.12 -16.20
C TYR A 64 12.68 5.99 -16.68
N ASN A 65 13.09 4.79 -17.11
CA ASN A 65 14.43 4.54 -17.67
C ASN A 65 14.71 5.39 -18.92
N ALA A 66 13.73 5.47 -19.84
CA ALA A 66 13.84 6.28 -21.05
C ALA A 66 13.96 7.78 -20.75
N THR A 67 13.25 8.28 -19.74
CA THR A 67 13.16 9.72 -19.45
C THR A 67 14.30 10.20 -18.56
N TRP A 68 14.63 9.43 -17.51
CA TRP A 68 15.50 9.89 -16.41
C TRP A 68 16.85 9.18 -16.34
N ARG A 69 16.95 7.97 -16.91
CA ARG A 69 18.21 7.19 -16.90
C ARG A 69 18.91 7.13 -18.25
N SER A 70 18.42 7.92 -19.21
CA SER A 70 18.98 8.02 -20.57
C SER A 70 19.04 6.66 -21.28
N LEU A 71 18.03 5.81 -21.06
CA LEU A 71 17.86 4.50 -21.73
C LEU A 71 16.65 4.53 -22.67
N PRO A 72 16.64 5.36 -23.73
CA PRO A 72 15.45 5.64 -24.53
C PRO A 72 14.87 4.43 -25.27
N HIS A 73 15.70 3.41 -25.53
CA HIS A 73 15.30 2.19 -26.24
C HIS A 73 14.39 1.27 -25.44
N GLU A 74 14.27 1.47 -24.12
CA GLU A 74 13.38 0.66 -23.28
C GLU A 74 11.91 1.00 -23.48
N LEU A 75 11.58 2.25 -23.82
CA LEU A 75 10.20 2.68 -24.02
C LEU A 75 9.74 2.35 -25.45
N THR A 76 9.10 1.19 -25.58
CA THR A 76 8.52 0.71 -26.84
C THR A 76 7.10 1.26 -27.08
N SER A 77 6.60 1.16 -28.32
CA SER A 77 5.18 1.47 -28.62
C SER A 77 4.21 0.60 -27.84
N GLN A 78 4.55 -0.67 -27.60
CA GLN A 78 3.73 -1.58 -26.78
C GLN A 78 3.64 -1.12 -25.32
N ALA A 79 4.76 -0.66 -24.76
CA ALA A 79 4.77 -0.07 -23.42
C ALA A 79 3.90 1.19 -23.39
N VAL A 80 3.99 2.06 -24.41
CA VAL A 80 3.14 3.26 -24.52
C VAL A 80 1.66 2.92 -24.59
N GLU A 81 1.25 1.94 -25.40
CA GLU A 81 -0.15 1.48 -25.46
C GLU A 81 -0.62 0.95 -24.10
N THR A 82 0.25 0.27 -23.38
CA THR A 82 -0.03 -0.23 -22.02
C THR A 82 -0.25 0.93 -21.04
N LEU A 83 0.58 1.98 -21.09
CA LEU A 83 0.43 3.18 -20.26
C LEU A 83 -0.87 3.94 -20.56
N LEU A 84 -1.23 4.07 -21.84
CA LEU A 84 -2.49 4.72 -22.25
C LEU A 84 -3.72 3.91 -21.82
N ALA A 85 -3.64 2.58 -21.86
CA ALA A 85 -4.71 1.71 -21.33
C ALA A 85 -4.84 1.82 -19.80
N LEU A 86 -3.72 1.94 -19.08
CA LEU A 86 -3.72 2.19 -17.64
C LEU A 86 -4.32 3.56 -17.31
N GLU A 87 -3.93 4.62 -18.04
CA GLU A 87 -4.52 5.95 -17.93
C GLU A 87 -6.05 5.90 -18.04
N ALA A 88 -6.57 5.25 -19.09
CA ALA A 88 -8.01 5.15 -19.31
C ALA A 88 -8.74 4.40 -18.18
N ARG A 89 -8.10 3.39 -17.57
CA ARG A 89 -8.63 2.69 -16.40
C ARG A 89 -8.70 3.60 -15.18
N ILE A 90 -7.67 4.43 -14.96
CA ILE A 90 -7.62 5.39 -13.86
C ILE A 90 -8.70 6.47 -14.05
N ASP A 91 -8.80 7.04 -15.26
CA ASP A 91 -9.84 8.02 -15.60
C ASP A 91 -11.23 7.48 -15.32
N LYS A 92 -11.52 6.26 -15.78
CA LYS A 92 -12.79 5.60 -15.52
C LYS A 92 -13.09 5.51 -14.02
N ALA A 93 -12.13 5.05 -13.21
CA ALA A 93 -12.32 4.92 -11.77
C ALA A 93 -12.50 6.27 -11.06
N LEU A 94 -11.77 7.31 -11.48
CA LEU A 94 -11.94 8.67 -10.97
C LEU A 94 -13.33 9.22 -11.29
N ILE A 95 -13.82 9.03 -12.51
CA ILE A 95 -15.16 9.47 -12.92
C ILE A 95 -16.24 8.72 -12.15
N GLU A 96 -16.10 7.40 -11.98
CA GLU A 96 -17.09 6.56 -11.32
C GLU A 96 -17.19 6.83 -9.81
N HIS A 97 -16.06 7.12 -9.15
CA HIS A 97 -16.01 7.16 -7.68
C HIS A 97 -15.69 8.53 -7.08
N PHE A 98 -15.01 9.43 -7.81
CA PHE A 98 -14.39 10.63 -7.24
C PHE A 98 -14.55 11.88 -8.13
N ALA A 99 -15.54 11.93 -9.02
CA ALA A 99 -15.68 12.99 -10.02
C ALA A 99 -15.73 14.42 -9.44
N SER A 100 -16.35 14.60 -8.26
CA SER A 100 -16.53 15.92 -7.64
C SER A 100 -15.35 16.36 -6.77
N ARG A 101 -14.76 15.45 -6.00
CA ARG A 101 -13.74 15.75 -4.99
C ARG A 101 -12.31 15.48 -5.46
N GLY A 102 -12.13 14.68 -6.51
CA GLY A 102 -10.81 14.15 -6.87
C GLY A 102 -10.34 13.09 -5.88
N ALA A 103 -9.15 12.54 -6.14
CA ALA A 103 -8.57 11.50 -5.32
C ALA A 103 -7.11 11.80 -4.97
N PHE A 104 -6.65 11.24 -3.87
CA PHE A 104 -5.25 11.04 -3.55
C PHE A 104 -4.76 9.71 -4.14
N LEU A 105 -3.69 9.77 -4.93
CA LEU A 105 -3.08 8.61 -5.59
C LEU A 105 -1.95 8.03 -4.74
N ARG A 106 -1.90 6.71 -4.59
CA ARG A 106 -0.76 5.99 -3.99
C ARG A 106 -0.62 4.56 -4.52
N LEU A 107 0.52 3.93 -4.23
CA LEU A 107 0.64 2.47 -4.24
C LEU A 107 0.25 1.92 -2.86
N CYS A 108 0.22 0.59 -2.70
CA CYS A 108 -0.19 0.00 -1.43
C CYS A 108 0.72 0.44 -0.26
N GLY A 109 2.04 0.36 -0.44
CA GLY A 109 3.01 0.67 0.61
C GLY A 109 3.35 2.15 0.78
N ARG A 110 3.33 2.96 -0.30
CA ARG A 110 3.67 4.39 -0.21
C ARG A 110 3.10 5.26 -1.33
N SER A 111 3.03 6.55 -1.05
CA SER A 111 2.60 7.58 -2.00
C SER A 111 3.76 8.14 -2.83
N PRO A 112 3.51 8.56 -4.09
CA PRO A 112 4.49 9.21 -4.96
C PRO A 112 4.71 10.68 -4.55
N LYS A 113 5.12 10.93 -3.30
CA LYS A 113 5.32 12.30 -2.76
C LYS A 113 6.42 13.08 -3.49
N ASP A 114 7.31 12.37 -4.19
CA ASP A 114 8.37 12.88 -5.05
C ASP A 114 7.95 13.04 -6.53
N GLY A 115 6.77 12.55 -6.91
CA GLY A 115 6.22 12.71 -8.26
C GLY A 115 5.80 14.16 -8.54
N GLU A 116 6.00 14.58 -9.78
CA GLU A 116 5.73 15.94 -10.25
C GLU A 116 4.67 15.96 -11.37
N PRO A 117 3.70 16.88 -11.33
CA PRO A 117 2.83 17.13 -12.47
C PRO A 117 3.64 17.60 -13.67
N THR A 118 3.39 17.00 -14.83
CA THR A 118 4.04 17.36 -16.10
C THR A 118 3.25 18.40 -16.91
N ASP A 119 2.05 18.77 -16.46
CA ASP A 119 1.20 19.79 -17.10
C ASP A 119 1.63 21.21 -16.65
N PRO A 120 2.12 22.08 -17.58
CA PRO A 120 2.53 23.44 -17.25
C PRO A 120 1.43 24.30 -16.63
N VAL A 121 0.16 24.08 -17.02
CA VAL A 121 -0.98 24.85 -16.50
C VAL A 121 -1.21 24.51 -15.04
N LEU A 122 -1.26 23.22 -14.71
CA LEU A 122 -1.40 22.75 -13.34
C LEU A 122 -0.24 23.21 -12.45
N ARG A 123 1.01 23.11 -12.93
CA ARG A 123 2.18 23.62 -12.21
C ARG A 123 2.06 25.12 -11.88
N SER A 124 1.64 25.92 -12.87
CA SER A 124 1.45 27.35 -12.68
C SER A 124 0.35 27.66 -11.66
N LYS A 125 -0.72 26.86 -11.64
CA LYS A 125 -1.80 26.98 -10.65
C LYS A 125 -1.32 26.67 -9.23
N ILE A 126 -0.55 25.59 -9.04
CA ILE A 126 0.03 25.22 -7.73
C ILE A 126 0.95 26.33 -7.22
N TRP A 127 1.82 26.87 -8.09
CA TRP A 127 2.70 27.96 -7.73
C TRP A 127 1.92 29.23 -7.32
N ALA A 128 0.90 29.61 -8.08
CA ALA A 128 0.05 30.75 -7.76
C ALA A 128 -0.70 30.55 -6.43
N SER A 129 -1.17 29.33 -6.16
CA SER A 129 -1.82 28.95 -4.90
C SER A 129 -0.88 29.11 -3.71
N TYR A 130 0.37 28.64 -3.83
CA TYR A 130 1.41 28.87 -2.82
C TYR A 130 1.66 30.35 -2.56
N GLN A 131 1.84 31.15 -3.62
CA GLN A 131 2.09 32.59 -3.48
C GLN A 131 0.93 33.32 -2.78
N SER A 132 -0.31 32.96 -3.13
CA SER A 132 -1.53 33.50 -2.50
C SER A 132 -1.60 33.11 -1.01
N THR A 133 -1.31 31.85 -0.70
CA THR A 133 -1.30 31.32 0.68
C THR A 133 -0.24 32.04 1.52
N LEU A 134 0.97 32.18 1.00
CA LEU A 134 2.07 32.88 1.67
C LEU A 134 1.73 34.35 1.97
N GLN A 135 1.13 35.06 1.01
CA GLN A 135 0.70 36.46 1.20
C GLN A 135 -0.39 36.57 2.28
N THR A 136 -1.37 35.67 2.25
CA THR A 136 -2.47 35.65 3.22
C THR A 136 -1.95 35.40 4.64
N MET A 137 -1.07 34.41 4.81
CA MET A 137 -0.45 34.09 6.09
C MET A 137 0.46 35.23 6.59
N SER A 138 1.25 35.82 5.69
CA SER A 138 2.10 36.98 6.00
C SER A 138 1.31 38.14 6.59
N GLN A 139 0.15 38.46 6.00
CA GLN A 139 -0.71 39.53 6.48
C GLN A 139 -1.38 39.17 7.82
N ALA A 140 -1.87 37.94 7.97
CA ALA A 140 -2.54 37.49 9.18
C ALA A 140 -1.60 37.44 10.40
N GLU A 141 -0.37 36.95 10.21
CA GLU A 141 0.62 36.78 11.28
C GLU A 141 1.55 38.01 11.44
N GLN A 142 1.47 38.99 10.54
CA GLN A 142 2.35 40.16 10.47
C GLN A 142 3.84 39.77 10.35
N ILE A 143 4.12 38.70 9.61
CA ILE A 143 5.46 38.16 9.36
C ILE A 143 5.82 38.40 7.89
N PRO A 144 7.04 38.86 7.55
CA PRO A 144 7.43 39.07 6.15
C PRO A 144 7.37 37.78 5.32
N VAL A 145 6.98 37.88 4.04
CA VAL A 145 6.99 36.74 3.09
C VAL A 145 8.37 36.10 2.88
N THR A 146 9.44 36.79 3.27
CA THR A 146 10.82 36.29 3.23
C THR A 146 11.18 35.44 4.45
N ASP A 147 10.30 35.34 5.45
CA ASP A 147 10.53 34.49 6.62
C ASP A 147 10.53 33.01 6.23
N ASP A 148 11.60 32.31 6.62
CA ASP A 148 11.83 30.93 6.25
C ASP A 148 10.75 29.98 6.79
N ASN A 149 10.29 30.20 8.04
CA ASN A 149 9.28 29.35 8.64
C ASN A 149 7.92 29.56 7.97
N LEU A 150 7.56 30.81 7.71
CA LEU A 150 6.33 31.18 7.03
C LEU A 150 6.27 30.56 5.63
N ARG A 151 7.38 30.59 4.88
CA ARG A 151 7.50 29.94 3.56
C ARG A 151 7.22 28.44 3.64
N VAL A 152 7.84 27.73 4.58
CA VAL A 152 7.60 26.28 4.77
C VAL A 152 6.16 26.02 5.23
N ALA A 153 5.63 26.80 6.16
CA ALA A 153 4.27 26.64 6.66
C ALA A 153 3.23 26.86 5.55
N ALA A 154 3.48 27.79 4.62
CA ALA A 154 2.62 28.00 3.45
C ALA A 154 2.62 26.82 2.48
N ILE A 155 3.73 26.07 2.36
CA ILE A 155 3.77 24.84 1.55
C ILE A 155 2.78 23.81 2.09
N ALA A 156 2.74 23.62 3.41
CA ALA A 156 1.83 22.67 4.07
C ALA A 156 0.35 22.97 3.83
N LYS A 157 0.01 24.23 3.48
CA LYS A 157 -1.34 24.73 3.22
C LYS A 157 -1.64 24.98 1.74
N THR A 158 -0.66 24.77 0.86
CA THR A 158 -0.83 24.96 -0.58
C THR A 158 -1.76 23.90 -1.15
N GLU A 159 -2.55 24.26 -2.18
CA GLU A 159 -3.38 23.30 -2.91
C GLU A 159 -2.54 22.09 -3.32
N SER A 160 -2.97 20.91 -2.88
CA SER A 160 -2.17 19.69 -3.02
C SER A 160 -2.06 19.26 -4.48
N TRP A 161 -0.84 19.22 -5.00
CA TRP A 161 -0.55 18.67 -6.33
C TRP A 161 -0.77 17.15 -6.41
N MET A 162 -0.98 16.49 -5.27
CA MET A 162 -1.32 15.07 -5.17
C MET A 162 -2.84 14.82 -5.27
N LYS A 163 -3.67 15.87 -5.34
CA LYS A 163 -5.11 15.78 -5.62
C LYS A 163 -5.32 15.59 -7.12
N VAL A 164 -5.53 14.34 -7.55
CA VAL A 164 -5.72 14.00 -8.96
C VAL A 164 -7.19 14.07 -9.37
N HIS A 165 -7.44 14.66 -10.54
CA HIS A 165 -8.77 14.77 -11.16
C HIS A 165 -8.87 14.04 -12.52
N SER A 166 -7.76 13.53 -13.02
CA SER A 166 -7.71 12.76 -14.27
C SER A 166 -6.60 11.71 -14.23
N GLY A 167 -6.73 10.70 -15.07
CA GLY A 167 -5.72 9.71 -15.38
C GLY A 167 -4.44 10.38 -15.87
N ALA A 168 -4.52 11.45 -16.66
CA ALA A 168 -3.35 12.18 -17.12
C ALA A 168 -2.54 12.78 -15.96
N HIS A 169 -3.21 13.39 -14.99
CA HIS A 169 -2.57 13.92 -13.78
C HIS A 169 -2.01 12.77 -12.93
N ALA A 170 -2.78 11.70 -12.71
CA ALA A 170 -2.30 10.54 -11.97
C ALA A 170 -1.04 9.91 -12.60
N MET A 171 -1.05 9.69 -13.91
CA MET A 171 0.09 9.16 -14.66
C MET A 171 1.30 10.09 -14.57
N SER A 172 1.11 11.41 -14.56
CA SER A 172 2.24 12.33 -14.40
C SER A 172 2.99 12.14 -13.08
N LEU A 173 2.27 11.87 -11.97
CA LEU A 173 2.89 11.58 -10.67
C LEU A 173 3.56 10.20 -10.66
N LEU A 174 2.90 9.17 -11.21
CA LEU A 174 3.44 7.81 -11.25
C LEU A 174 4.73 7.72 -12.06
N LEU A 175 4.74 8.34 -13.24
CA LEU A 175 5.82 8.21 -14.22
C LEU A 175 7.04 9.10 -13.91
N THR A 176 6.92 10.02 -12.95
CA THR A 176 8.00 10.90 -12.52
C THR A 176 8.54 10.57 -11.12
N SER A 177 7.87 9.70 -10.37
CA SER A 177 8.27 9.30 -9.02
C SER A 177 9.34 8.20 -9.04
N GLU A 178 10.48 8.48 -8.40
CA GLU A 178 11.53 7.50 -8.12
C GLU A 178 11.05 6.43 -7.14
N ARG A 179 10.18 6.81 -6.18
CA ARG A 179 9.54 5.86 -5.24
C ARG A 179 8.74 4.81 -6.00
N VAL A 180 7.89 5.24 -6.94
CA VAL A 180 7.08 4.33 -7.78
C VAL A 180 7.98 3.47 -8.65
N PHE A 181 8.98 4.06 -9.31
CA PHE A 181 9.96 3.31 -10.11
C PHE A 181 10.63 2.18 -9.31
N SER A 182 11.08 2.50 -8.10
CA SER A 182 11.74 1.54 -7.20
C SER A 182 10.77 0.43 -6.77
N ASP A 183 9.52 0.76 -6.45
CA ASP A 183 8.50 -0.22 -6.04
C ASP A 183 8.11 -1.16 -7.19
N MET A 184 8.04 -0.66 -8.42
CA MET A 184 7.78 -1.49 -9.60
C MET A 184 8.93 -2.47 -9.85
N ILE A 185 10.19 -2.03 -9.72
CA ILE A 185 11.35 -2.91 -9.83
C ILE A 185 11.29 -3.97 -8.74
N ASP A 186 11.08 -3.56 -7.50
CA ASP A 186 11.01 -4.46 -6.36
C ASP A 186 9.90 -5.51 -6.53
N TRP A 187 8.72 -5.10 -7.03
CA TRP A 187 7.64 -6.03 -7.35
C TRP A 187 8.03 -7.01 -8.46
N LEU A 188 8.60 -6.53 -9.56
CA LEU A 188 9.00 -7.37 -10.68
C LEU A 188 10.08 -8.41 -10.31
N HIS A 189 10.88 -8.15 -9.28
CA HIS A 189 11.96 -9.05 -8.83
C HIS A 189 11.56 -9.97 -7.67
N TYR A 190 10.79 -9.46 -6.70
CA TYR A 190 10.53 -10.14 -5.43
C TYR A 190 9.07 -10.54 -5.21
N GLY A 191 8.17 -10.13 -6.12
CA GLY A 191 6.80 -10.64 -6.23
C GLY A 191 5.77 -9.97 -5.30
N GLU A 192 4.59 -10.60 -5.25
CA GLU A 192 3.31 -10.15 -4.70
C GLU A 192 2.63 -9.02 -5.52
N PRO A 193 1.45 -9.28 -6.13
CA PRO A 193 0.69 -8.29 -6.89
C PRO A 193 0.53 -6.94 -6.20
N GLU A 194 0.90 -5.87 -6.90
CA GLU A 194 0.75 -4.48 -6.46
C GLU A 194 -0.58 -3.89 -6.96
N GLN A 195 -1.06 -2.85 -6.28
CA GLN A 195 -2.28 -2.16 -6.68
C GLN A 195 -2.06 -0.65 -6.69
N LEU A 196 -2.67 0.00 -7.68
CA LEU A 196 -2.85 1.44 -7.63
C LEU A 196 -4.07 1.76 -6.78
N VAL A 197 -3.94 2.74 -5.89
CA VAL A 197 -4.96 3.08 -4.92
C VAL A 197 -5.41 4.52 -5.16
N LEU A 198 -6.72 4.67 -5.40
CA LEU A 198 -7.41 5.95 -5.51
C LEU A 198 -8.24 6.15 -4.26
N ARG A 199 -7.91 7.16 -3.48
CA ARG A 199 -8.53 7.44 -2.19
C ARG A 199 -9.19 8.80 -2.22
N GLU A 200 -10.40 8.95 -1.69
CA GLU A 200 -11.11 10.23 -1.67
C GLU A 200 -10.22 11.34 -1.10
N PHE A 201 -10.09 12.44 -1.83
CA PHE A 201 -9.34 13.58 -1.36
C PHE A 201 -10.19 14.39 -0.36
N SER A 202 -9.63 14.71 0.80
CA SER A 202 -10.28 15.53 1.82
C SER A 202 -9.63 16.89 1.91
N ASP A 203 -10.44 17.94 1.89
CA ASP A 203 -10.02 19.32 2.13
C ASP A 203 -10.25 19.73 3.60
N ALA A 204 -10.66 18.80 4.48
CA ALA A 204 -10.98 19.08 5.89
C ALA A 204 -9.75 19.33 6.77
N PHE A 205 -8.58 18.87 6.34
CA PHE A 205 -7.32 19.05 7.03
C PHE A 205 -6.18 19.09 6.01
N ASP A 206 -5.07 19.69 6.39
CA ASP A 206 -3.86 19.83 5.59
C ASP A 206 -2.64 19.24 6.35
N LEU A 207 -1.45 19.33 5.76
CA LEU A 207 -0.23 18.75 6.34
C LEU A 207 0.12 19.38 7.71
N SER A 208 -0.31 20.61 7.98
CA SER A 208 -0.11 21.27 9.29
C SER A 208 -0.95 20.65 10.41
N THR A 209 -2.01 19.96 10.06
CA THR A 209 -2.98 19.32 10.97
C THR A 209 -2.95 17.78 10.90
N GLU A 210 -1.87 17.22 10.36
CA GLU A 210 -1.60 15.79 10.35
C GLU A 210 -0.72 15.41 11.55
N PHE A 211 -1.06 14.33 12.24
CA PHE A 211 -0.39 13.87 13.45
C PHE A 211 -0.11 12.37 13.41
N ARG A 212 1.12 11.99 13.78
CA ARG A 212 1.55 10.60 13.92
C ARG A 212 1.46 10.16 15.37
N CYS A 213 0.81 9.03 15.59
CA CYS A 213 0.70 8.35 16.87
C CYS A 213 1.63 7.14 16.94
N TYR A 214 2.15 6.88 18.13
CA TYR A 214 3.04 5.75 18.42
C TYR A 214 2.38 4.86 19.47
N ILE A 215 2.03 3.64 19.09
CA ILE A 215 1.39 2.66 19.98
C ILE A 215 2.37 1.52 20.20
N GLN A 216 2.66 1.21 21.45
CA GLN A 216 3.51 0.09 21.85
C GLN A 216 2.72 -0.80 22.80
N SER A 217 2.60 -2.10 22.46
CA SER A 217 1.87 -3.07 23.26
C SER A 217 0.45 -2.62 23.65
N GLY A 218 -0.27 -2.04 22.70
CA GLY A 218 -1.63 -1.54 22.87
C GLY A 218 -1.74 -0.21 23.64
N ILE A 219 -0.63 0.38 24.06
CA ILE A 219 -0.58 1.63 24.84
C ILE A 219 -0.08 2.77 23.95
N LEU A 220 -0.84 3.86 23.89
CA LEU A 220 -0.45 5.09 23.19
C LEU A 220 0.71 5.76 23.93
N GLN A 221 1.88 5.78 23.30
CA GLN A 221 3.13 6.32 23.83
C GLN A 221 3.31 7.80 23.51
N GLY A 222 2.87 8.23 22.33
CA GLY A 222 3.02 9.62 21.94
C GLY A 222 2.27 10.00 20.67
N ILE A 223 2.09 11.30 20.52
CA ILE A 223 1.46 11.97 19.39
C ILE A 223 2.42 13.07 18.93
N SER A 224 2.80 13.06 17.66
CA SER A 224 3.69 14.05 17.04
C SER A 224 2.96 14.79 15.93
N GLN A 225 3.19 16.10 15.82
CA GLN A 225 3.01 16.81 14.56
C GLN A 225 3.78 16.06 13.46
N TYR A 226 3.10 15.76 12.34
CA TYR A 226 3.68 15.04 11.22
C TYR A 226 4.60 15.93 10.40
N ASP A 227 4.17 17.16 10.10
CA ASP A 227 4.99 18.17 9.46
C ASP A 227 6.14 18.58 10.38
N THR A 228 7.29 17.94 10.23
CA THR A 228 8.44 18.27 11.06
C THR A 228 9.21 19.49 10.56
N TYR A 229 8.83 20.14 9.46
CA TYR A 229 9.61 21.23 8.88
C TYR A 229 9.16 22.60 9.40
N ALA A 230 7.86 22.83 9.52
CA ALA A 230 7.32 24.11 9.97
C ALA A 230 6.97 24.13 11.46
N MET A 231 7.26 25.27 12.11
CA MET A 231 6.62 25.65 13.36
C MET A 231 5.29 26.33 13.04
N HIS A 232 4.16 25.66 13.30
CA HIS A 232 2.84 26.26 13.13
C HIS A 232 2.49 27.07 14.39
N SER A 233 2.29 28.39 14.23
CA SER A 233 2.06 29.33 15.33
C SER A 233 0.78 28.99 16.11
N TYR A 234 -0.30 28.65 15.41
CA TYR A 234 -1.58 28.27 16.05
C TYR A 234 -1.48 26.99 16.90
N LEU A 235 -0.56 26.07 16.58
CA LEU A 235 -0.29 24.88 17.39
C LEU A 235 0.52 25.20 18.65
N GLN A 236 0.98 26.44 18.84
CA GLN A 236 1.60 26.85 20.10
C GLN A 236 0.57 27.18 21.19
N ASP A 237 -0.69 27.44 20.80
CA ASP A 237 -1.79 27.66 21.73
C ASP A 237 -2.22 26.33 22.40
N PRO A 238 -2.18 26.24 23.75
CA PRO A 238 -2.59 25.05 24.48
C PRO A 238 -4.01 24.58 24.15
N SER A 239 -4.95 25.50 23.87
CA SER A 239 -6.33 25.17 23.56
C SER A 239 -6.47 24.41 22.22
N ASN A 240 -5.66 24.78 21.22
CA ASN A 240 -5.59 24.09 19.94
C ASN A 240 -4.93 22.72 20.06
N ARG A 241 -3.86 22.61 20.87
CA ARG A 241 -3.23 21.31 21.18
C ARG A 241 -4.22 20.36 21.85
N ALA A 242 -5.03 20.88 22.77
CA ALA A 242 -6.06 20.09 23.43
C ALA A 242 -7.14 19.61 22.44
N ILE A 243 -7.53 20.42 21.45
CA ILE A 243 -8.44 19.98 20.37
C ILE A 243 -7.84 18.79 19.60
N VAL A 244 -6.59 18.91 19.17
CA VAL A 244 -5.87 17.86 18.43
C VAL A 244 -5.85 16.55 19.23
N ILE A 245 -5.37 16.62 20.47
CA ILE A 245 -5.26 15.47 21.36
C ILE A 245 -6.62 14.77 21.51
N ARG A 246 -7.67 15.55 21.77
CA ARG A 246 -9.03 15.02 21.94
C ARG A 246 -9.54 14.31 20.70
N ALA A 247 -9.39 14.95 19.55
CA ALA A 247 -9.83 14.41 18.28
C ALA A 247 -9.10 13.09 17.97
N VAL A 248 -7.77 13.09 18.07
CA VAL A 248 -6.92 11.93 17.78
C VAL A 248 -7.20 10.77 18.73
N VAL A 249 -7.22 10.99 20.05
CA VAL A 249 -7.46 9.93 21.03
C VAL A 249 -8.88 9.35 20.89
N SER A 250 -9.87 10.22 20.61
CA SER A 250 -11.24 9.78 20.35
C SER A 250 -11.31 8.86 19.13
N GLU A 251 -10.69 9.23 18.02
CA GLU A 251 -10.69 8.40 16.82
C GLU A 251 -9.87 7.12 16.98
N TRP A 252 -8.68 7.21 17.59
CA TRP A 252 -7.85 6.05 17.90
C TRP A 252 -8.60 5.00 18.73
N ARG A 253 -9.37 5.41 19.74
CA ARG A 253 -10.18 4.50 20.56
C ARG A 253 -11.24 3.73 19.75
N LYS A 254 -11.72 4.28 18.64
CA LYS A 254 -12.68 3.60 17.75
C LYS A 254 -12.00 2.55 16.87
N VAL A 255 -10.77 2.82 16.44
CA VAL A 255 -10.06 1.97 15.46
C VAL A 255 -9.11 0.93 16.08
N LYS A 256 -8.64 1.14 17.32
CA LYS A 256 -7.58 0.31 17.92
C LYS A 256 -7.91 -1.19 17.96
N ASP A 257 -9.18 -1.54 18.17
CA ASP A 257 -9.60 -2.94 18.29
C ASP A 257 -9.71 -3.62 16.91
N CYS A 258 -9.70 -2.85 15.83
CA CYS A 258 -9.61 -3.34 14.46
C CYS A 258 -8.14 -3.55 14.00
N ILE A 259 -7.16 -3.11 14.79
CA ILE A 259 -5.73 -3.16 14.46
C ILE A 259 -5.07 -4.25 15.30
N GLU A 260 -5.00 -5.45 14.74
CA GLU A 260 -4.38 -6.60 15.41
C GLU A 260 -3.00 -6.89 14.83
N THR A 261 -1.95 -6.48 15.57
CA THR A 261 -0.54 -6.82 15.32
C THR A 261 -0.08 -7.90 16.31
N ILE A 262 1.05 -8.57 16.02
CA ILE A 262 1.60 -9.64 16.88
C ILE A 262 1.83 -9.19 18.33
N ASP A 263 2.36 -7.98 18.52
CA ASP A 263 2.78 -7.46 19.83
C ASP A 263 1.96 -6.25 20.28
N GLY A 264 0.92 -5.87 19.53
CA GLY A 264 0.11 -4.68 19.79
C GLY A 264 0.82 -3.36 19.44
N SER A 265 1.94 -3.38 18.72
CA SER A 265 2.73 -2.17 18.41
C SER A 265 2.57 -1.73 16.96
N TYR A 266 2.26 -0.44 16.75
CA TYR A 266 2.13 0.18 15.43
C TYR A 266 2.26 1.70 15.51
N CYS A 267 2.44 2.35 14.36
CA CYS A 267 2.24 3.79 14.21
C CYS A 267 0.95 4.04 13.41
N ALA A 268 0.27 5.15 13.71
CA ALA A 268 -0.97 5.54 13.04
C ALA A 268 -1.01 7.05 12.80
N ASP A 269 -1.31 7.46 11.58
CA ASP A 269 -1.42 8.87 11.21
C ASP A 269 -2.89 9.30 11.18
N PHE A 270 -3.17 10.51 11.67
CA PHE A 270 -4.50 11.10 11.77
C PHE A 270 -4.51 12.53 11.27
N GLY A 271 -5.53 12.89 10.49
CA GLY A 271 -5.81 14.27 10.11
C GLY A 271 -6.85 14.86 11.04
N VAL A 272 -6.63 16.08 11.52
CA VAL A 272 -7.55 16.76 12.45
C VAL A 272 -8.23 17.94 11.77
N ASP A 273 -9.56 17.88 11.67
CA ASP A 273 -10.37 19.05 11.32
C ASP A 273 -10.48 19.92 12.58
N MET A 274 -9.73 21.03 12.61
CA MET A 274 -9.69 21.95 13.75
C MET A 274 -11.02 22.68 13.97
N VAL A 275 -11.86 22.81 12.94
CA VAL A 275 -13.16 23.49 13.01
C VAL A 275 -14.20 22.55 13.62
N GLN A 276 -14.30 21.33 13.08
CA GLN A 276 -15.24 20.31 13.57
C GLN A 276 -14.74 19.60 14.83
N ARG A 277 -13.45 19.73 15.15
CA ARG A 277 -12.78 19.09 16.30
C ARG A 277 -12.86 17.56 16.23
N THR A 278 -12.76 17.04 15.03
CA THR A 278 -12.79 15.60 14.72
C THR A 278 -11.47 15.18 14.09
N ALA A 279 -11.14 13.89 14.21
CA ALA A 279 -9.99 13.32 13.53
C ALA A 279 -10.44 12.21 12.59
N GLN A 280 -9.62 11.93 11.59
CA GLN A 280 -9.84 10.85 10.65
C GLN A 280 -8.55 10.06 10.44
N PHE A 281 -8.66 8.73 10.36
CA PHE A 281 -7.52 7.84 10.19
C PHE A 281 -6.91 7.96 8.78
N ILE A 282 -5.61 8.22 8.68
CA ILE A 282 -4.89 8.44 7.41
C ILE A 282 -4.03 7.25 7.01
N GLU A 283 -3.20 6.71 7.89
CA GLU A 283 -2.21 5.71 7.50
C GLU A 283 -1.82 4.83 8.70
N LEU A 284 -1.52 3.57 8.43
CA LEU A 284 -0.92 2.64 9.38
C LEU A 284 0.52 2.34 8.97
N SER A 285 1.42 2.23 9.93
CA SER A 285 2.83 1.90 9.68
C SER A 285 3.39 1.03 10.81
N PRO A 286 4.46 0.25 10.58
CA PRO A 286 5.08 -0.53 11.65
C PRO A 286 5.66 0.35 12.76
N TYR A 287 5.68 -0.17 13.99
CA TYR A 287 6.41 0.45 15.10
C TYR A 287 7.90 0.11 15.01
N ARG A 288 8.58 0.69 14.01
CA ARG A 288 9.99 0.39 13.70
C ARG A 288 10.73 1.59 13.15
N LYS A 289 12.07 1.52 13.12
CA LYS A 289 12.93 2.59 12.58
C LYS A 289 12.64 2.97 11.12
N CYS A 290 12.06 2.05 10.34
CA CYS A 290 11.68 2.30 8.95
C CYS A 290 10.48 3.27 8.83
N THR A 291 9.75 3.49 9.92
CA THR A 291 8.72 4.52 10.03
C THR A 291 9.36 5.81 10.52
N GLY A 292 9.22 6.89 9.76
CA GLY A 292 9.74 8.21 10.15
C GLY A 292 9.33 8.60 11.59
N PRO A 293 10.28 9.04 12.44
CA PRO A 293 10.02 9.28 13.87
C PRO A 293 9.34 10.62 14.15
N ALA A 294 9.04 11.41 13.12
CA ALA A 294 8.52 12.77 13.26
C ALA A 294 9.33 13.60 14.29
N LEU A 295 8.73 14.09 15.37
CA LEU A 295 9.42 14.85 16.43
C LEU A 295 9.92 13.98 17.61
N PHE A 296 9.90 12.65 17.46
CA PHE A 296 10.54 11.69 18.35
C PHE A 296 11.86 11.19 17.75
N ALA A 297 12.48 10.19 18.38
CA ALA A 297 13.65 9.50 17.85
C ALA A 297 13.54 8.00 18.08
N TRP A 298 14.14 7.19 17.22
CA TRP A 298 14.34 5.76 17.43
C TRP A 298 15.74 5.52 18.04
N LYS A 299 15.83 4.72 19.10
CA LYS A 299 17.11 4.29 19.69
C LYS A 299 17.58 2.94 19.14
N GLY A 300 16.63 2.10 18.77
CA GLY A 300 16.86 0.79 18.16
C GLY A 300 15.78 0.46 17.12
N PRO A 301 15.78 -0.76 16.56
CA PRO A 301 14.85 -1.15 15.50
C PRO A 301 13.36 -0.98 15.85
N ALA A 302 12.98 -1.14 17.13
CA ALA A 302 11.61 -1.03 17.63
C ALA A 302 11.58 -0.37 19.04
N GLU A 303 12.49 0.57 19.29
CA GLU A 303 12.58 1.29 20.57
C GLU A 303 12.46 2.80 20.32
N LEU A 304 11.27 3.36 20.58
CA LEU A 304 11.04 4.80 20.49
C LEU A 304 11.57 5.48 21.75
N VAL A 305 12.33 6.54 21.58
CA VAL A 305 12.76 7.41 22.67
C VAL A 305 11.60 8.31 23.06
N VAL A 306 10.85 7.87 24.05
CA VAL A 306 9.88 8.69 24.76
C VAL A 306 10.61 9.26 25.98
N PRO A 307 10.74 10.60 26.12
CA PRO A 307 11.34 11.18 27.32
C PRO A 307 10.65 10.66 28.57
N GLU A 308 11.39 10.54 29.67
CA GLU A 308 10.78 10.34 30.98
C GLU A 308 9.76 11.46 31.21
N ARG A 309 8.54 11.06 31.59
CA ARG A 309 7.31 11.82 31.88
C ARG A 309 7.42 13.33 31.67
N PRO A 310 6.54 13.96 30.87
CA PRO A 310 6.45 15.41 30.87
C PRO A 310 6.16 15.90 32.29
N ASP A 311 6.82 16.97 32.71
CA ASP A 311 6.51 17.66 33.95
C ASP A 311 4.99 17.90 33.97
N ILE A 312 4.30 17.44 35.03
CA ILE A 312 2.83 17.50 35.18
C ILE A 312 2.30 18.96 35.21
N GLN A 313 3.20 19.93 35.09
CA GLN A 313 2.92 21.36 34.92
C GLN A 313 2.58 21.75 33.48
N ASP A 314 2.75 20.87 32.48
CA ASP A 314 2.23 21.11 31.13
C ASP A 314 0.71 20.91 31.12
N ASP A 315 -0.03 21.98 30.88
CA ASP A 315 -1.50 21.97 30.83
C ASP A 315 -2.05 20.96 29.79
N THR A 316 -1.28 20.61 28.76
CA THR A 316 -1.67 19.58 27.78
C THR A 316 -1.68 18.16 28.36
N VAL A 317 -0.84 17.89 29.36
CA VAL A 317 -0.78 16.60 30.07
C VAL A 317 -1.93 16.49 31.07
N ARG A 318 -2.30 17.60 31.72
CA ARG A 318 -3.49 17.64 32.59
C ARG A 318 -4.78 17.34 31.83
N ASP A 319 -4.92 17.91 30.63
CA ASP A 319 -6.06 17.65 29.74
C ASP A 319 -6.10 16.19 29.26
N LEU A 320 -4.95 15.58 28.96
CA LEU A 320 -4.85 14.14 28.65
C LEU A 320 -5.35 13.30 29.84
N VAL A 321 -4.83 13.55 31.04
CA VAL A 321 -5.13 12.78 32.26
C VAL A 321 -6.61 12.87 32.67
N GLN A 322 -7.23 14.05 32.55
CA GLN A 322 -8.65 14.23 32.90
C GLN A 322 -9.63 13.49 31.96
N MET A 323 -9.19 13.05 30.78
CA MET A 323 -10.06 12.47 29.74
C MET A 323 -10.16 10.93 29.76
N GLY A 324 -9.92 10.34 30.94
CA GLY A 324 -10.55 9.08 31.34
C GLY A 324 -9.76 7.81 31.03
N GLY A 325 -8.67 7.59 31.75
CA GLY A 325 -8.07 6.26 31.96
C GLY A 325 -6.54 6.23 31.87
N ALA A 326 -5.92 5.23 32.52
CA ALA A 326 -4.47 5.01 32.64
C ALA A 326 -3.66 5.18 31.34
N ILE A 327 -4.29 5.05 30.16
CA ILE A 327 -3.68 5.23 28.85
C ILE A 327 -3.20 6.68 28.60
N ALA A 328 -3.94 7.68 29.09
CA ALA A 328 -3.62 9.08 28.84
C ALA A 328 -2.53 9.64 29.78
N GLU A 329 -2.27 8.96 30.90
CA GLU A 329 -1.18 9.31 31.83
C GLU A 329 0.22 9.09 31.23
N HIS A 330 0.32 8.36 30.11
CA HIS A 330 1.59 7.93 29.54
C HIS A 330 1.92 8.53 28.16
N ALA A 331 0.96 9.18 27.49
CA ALA A 331 1.18 9.69 26.13
C ALA A 331 1.88 11.06 26.11
N VAL A 332 2.96 11.20 25.35
CA VAL A 332 3.66 12.47 25.13
C VAL A 332 3.16 13.17 23.87
N PHE A 333 2.74 14.43 23.95
CA PHE A 333 2.37 15.24 22.79
C PHE A 333 3.53 16.15 22.35
N ARG A 334 3.88 16.16 21.06
CA ARG A 334 4.97 16.98 20.50
C ARG A 334 4.52 17.77 19.27
N VAL A 335 4.79 19.06 19.32
CA VAL A 335 4.73 19.98 18.17
C VAL A 335 6.07 20.68 18.05
N ARG A 336 6.40 21.14 16.84
CA ARG A 336 7.61 21.93 16.64
C ARG A 336 7.44 23.25 17.38
N SER A 337 8.34 23.56 18.30
CA SER A 337 8.30 24.76 19.14
C SER A 337 9.22 25.89 18.67
N LYS A 338 10.10 25.59 17.70
CA LYS A 338 11.04 26.55 17.12
C LYS A 338 11.18 26.32 15.61
N PRO A 339 11.29 27.39 14.81
CA PRO A 339 11.69 27.30 13.42
C PRO A 339 12.99 26.53 13.24
N ILE A 340 13.15 25.86 12.09
CA ILE A 340 14.42 25.24 11.72
C ILE A 340 15.35 26.33 11.17
N PRO A 341 16.53 26.55 11.78
CA PRO A 341 17.49 27.53 11.26
C PRO A 341 17.94 27.17 9.85
N GLY A 342 17.91 28.14 8.93
CA GLY A 342 18.42 27.98 7.56
C GLY A 342 17.55 27.12 6.64
N ILE A 343 16.31 26.81 7.03
CA ILE A 343 15.39 26.01 6.20
C ILE A 343 15.01 26.72 4.90
N GLY A 344 15.15 28.06 4.82
CA GLY A 344 14.95 28.84 3.60
C GLY A 344 15.79 28.35 2.43
N GLY A 345 17.03 27.94 2.67
CA GLY A 345 17.89 27.37 1.62
C GLY A 345 17.30 26.08 1.01
N LEU A 346 16.65 25.24 1.82
CA LEU A 346 15.97 24.04 1.33
C LEU A 346 14.72 24.40 0.52
N VAL A 347 13.96 25.41 0.95
CA VAL A 347 12.81 25.93 0.19
C VAL A 347 13.27 26.44 -1.17
N GLU A 348 14.37 27.18 -1.23
CA GLU A 348 14.91 27.73 -2.48
C GLU A 348 15.40 26.64 -3.44
N MET A 349 16.20 25.70 -2.94
CA MET A 349 16.78 24.62 -3.75
C MET A 349 15.75 23.57 -4.18
N ASN A 350 14.67 23.41 -3.44
CA ASN A 350 13.68 22.36 -3.66
C ASN A 350 12.36 22.92 -4.17
N TRP A 351 11.65 23.70 -3.35
CA TRP A 351 10.31 24.20 -3.69
C TRP A 351 10.35 25.27 -4.78
N ASP A 352 11.09 26.35 -4.59
CA ASP A 352 11.12 27.46 -5.54
C ASP A 352 11.77 27.02 -6.86
N PHE A 353 12.84 26.23 -6.80
CA PHE A 353 13.45 25.66 -8.00
C PHE A 353 12.49 24.76 -8.77
N ARG A 354 11.72 23.89 -8.09
CA ARG A 354 10.76 23.00 -8.75
C ARG A 354 9.60 23.76 -9.36
N TRP A 355 8.99 24.68 -8.62
CA TRP A 355 7.67 25.22 -8.97
C TRP A 355 7.69 26.59 -9.64
N SER A 356 8.79 27.36 -9.51
CA SER A 356 8.89 28.63 -10.22
C SER A 356 9.08 28.42 -11.72
N GLN A 357 8.65 29.40 -12.52
CA GLN A 357 8.82 29.39 -13.99
C GLN A 357 10.28 29.40 -14.47
N ARG A 358 11.26 29.43 -13.55
CA ARG A 358 12.69 29.51 -13.87
C ARG A 358 13.30 28.17 -14.28
N ARG A 359 12.58 27.06 -14.11
CA ARG A 359 13.06 25.72 -14.45
C ARG A 359 13.04 25.46 -15.96
N MET A 360 14.21 25.55 -16.60
CA MET A 360 14.36 25.29 -18.05
C MET A 360 14.16 23.81 -18.44
N ASP A 361 14.28 22.87 -17.50
CA ASP A 361 14.19 21.41 -17.68
C ASP A 361 12.87 20.82 -17.15
N THR A 362 11.77 21.58 -17.18
CA THR A 362 10.45 21.07 -16.76
C THR A 362 10.14 19.75 -17.47
N PRO A 363 9.72 18.68 -16.73
CA PRO A 363 9.40 17.41 -17.35
C PRO A 363 8.41 17.60 -18.50
N LYS A 364 8.76 17.09 -19.69
CA LYS A 364 7.85 17.16 -20.84
C LYS A 364 6.54 16.44 -20.46
N PRO A 365 5.37 16.94 -20.89
CA PRO A 365 4.12 16.20 -20.74
C PRO A 365 4.30 14.76 -21.23
N TYR A 366 4.01 13.78 -20.39
CA TYR A 366 4.34 12.39 -20.72
C TYR A 366 3.66 11.92 -22.02
N ARG A 367 2.45 12.43 -22.30
CA ARG A 367 1.75 12.21 -23.58
C ARG A 367 2.54 12.70 -24.80
N ASN A 368 3.39 13.71 -24.68
CA ASN A 368 4.28 14.16 -25.76
C ASN A 368 5.39 13.13 -26.00
N VAL A 369 5.95 12.56 -24.93
CA VAL A 369 6.93 11.46 -25.00
C VAL A 369 6.30 10.25 -25.68
N CYS A 370 5.11 9.84 -25.22
CA CYS A 370 4.31 8.77 -25.83
C CYS A 370 4.03 9.04 -27.31
N SER A 371 3.58 10.24 -27.67
CA SER A 371 3.28 10.61 -29.06
C SER A 371 4.52 10.53 -29.95
N HIS A 372 5.69 10.94 -29.44
CA HIS A 372 6.94 10.83 -30.18
C HIS A 372 7.33 9.38 -30.48
N VAL A 373 7.23 8.49 -29.48
CA VAL A 373 7.47 7.05 -29.66
C VAL A 373 6.48 6.47 -30.69
N MET A 374 5.19 6.82 -30.59
CA MET A 374 4.15 6.31 -31.49
C MET A 374 4.28 6.83 -32.94
N ALA A 375 4.81 8.03 -33.13
CA ALA A 375 5.08 8.62 -34.44
C ALA A 375 6.28 7.98 -35.14
N ASN A 376 7.30 7.59 -34.37
CA ASN A 376 8.50 6.94 -34.89
C ASN A 376 8.34 5.42 -35.06
N THR A 377 7.20 4.85 -34.66
CA THR A 377 6.90 3.42 -34.84
C THR A 377 6.33 3.17 -36.23
N THR A 378 6.95 2.28 -37.00
CA THR A 378 6.55 1.93 -38.36
C THR A 378 5.19 1.19 -38.39
N ILE A 379 4.49 1.24 -39.52
CA ILE A 379 3.24 0.48 -39.72
C ILE A 379 3.48 -1.03 -39.56
N ALA A 380 4.63 -1.52 -40.02
CA ALA A 380 5.03 -2.92 -39.88
C ALA A 380 5.17 -3.32 -38.40
N GLU A 381 5.84 -2.49 -37.59
CA GLU A 381 5.98 -2.74 -36.14
C GLU A 381 4.64 -2.71 -35.42
N LYS A 382 3.77 -1.74 -35.71
CA LYS A 382 2.40 -1.69 -35.15
C LYS A 382 1.63 -2.96 -35.48
N THR A 383 1.69 -3.41 -36.73
CA THR A 383 1.02 -4.64 -37.18
C THR A 383 1.58 -5.87 -36.48
N ILE A 384 2.91 -5.98 -36.36
CA ILE A 384 3.57 -7.09 -35.64
C ILE A 384 3.16 -7.10 -34.17
N ASN A 385 3.11 -5.95 -33.50
CA ASN A 385 2.73 -5.85 -32.10
C ASN A 385 1.27 -6.28 -31.87
N ILE A 386 0.34 -5.83 -32.72
CA ILE A 386 -1.07 -6.27 -32.68
C ILE A 386 -1.16 -7.78 -32.85
N LEU A 387 -0.46 -8.35 -33.83
CA LEU A 387 -0.46 -9.80 -34.08
C LEU A 387 0.13 -10.57 -32.90
N LYS A 388 1.24 -10.10 -32.31
CA LYS A 388 1.81 -10.68 -31.09
C LYS A 388 0.81 -10.65 -29.95
N HIS A 389 0.13 -9.53 -29.73
CA HIS A 389 -0.84 -9.41 -28.64
C HIS A 389 -2.06 -10.33 -28.84
N ILE A 390 -2.56 -10.44 -30.07
CA ILE A 390 -3.64 -11.38 -30.40
C ILE A 390 -3.16 -12.82 -30.17
N GLN A 391 -1.95 -13.15 -30.62
CA GLN A 391 -1.38 -14.48 -30.45
C GLN A 391 -1.13 -14.83 -28.98
N GLU A 392 -0.60 -13.91 -28.18
CA GLU A 392 -0.45 -14.04 -26.73
C GLU A 392 -1.80 -14.26 -26.06
N ARG A 393 -2.82 -13.45 -26.38
CA ARG A 393 -4.17 -13.64 -25.82
C ARG A 393 -4.83 -14.96 -26.21
N LEU A 394 -4.59 -15.45 -27.43
CA LEU A 394 -5.14 -16.72 -27.91
C LEU A 394 -4.37 -17.93 -27.34
N SER A 395 -3.10 -17.74 -26.98
CA SER A 395 -2.22 -18.78 -26.42
C SER A 395 -2.11 -18.73 -24.89
N GLU A 396 -2.71 -17.72 -24.25
CA GLU A 396 -2.69 -17.54 -22.81
C GLU A 396 -3.27 -18.78 -22.12
N LYS A 397 -2.42 -19.50 -21.39
CA LYS A 397 -2.82 -20.69 -20.66
C LYS A 397 -3.85 -20.31 -19.60
N GLN A 398 -4.93 -21.10 -19.59
CA GLN A 398 -6.01 -20.95 -18.63
C GLN A 398 -5.95 -22.11 -17.64
N HIS A 399 -6.15 -21.78 -16.38
CA HIS A 399 -6.11 -22.73 -15.28
C HIS A 399 -7.43 -22.74 -14.53
N VAL A 400 -7.73 -23.86 -13.88
CA VAL A 400 -8.88 -23.99 -13.00
C VAL A 400 -8.38 -24.09 -11.57
N LEU A 401 -8.85 -23.22 -10.70
CA LEU A 401 -8.48 -23.15 -9.29
C LEU A 401 -9.72 -23.33 -8.41
N PHE A 402 -9.61 -24.23 -7.43
CA PHE A 402 -10.56 -24.37 -6.34
C PHE A 402 -10.07 -23.54 -5.15
N VAL A 403 -10.90 -22.61 -4.68
CA VAL A 403 -10.62 -21.78 -3.52
C VAL A 403 -11.61 -22.08 -2.40
N TYR A 404 -11.09 -22.32 -1.20
CA TYR A 404 -11.90 -22.69 -0.02
C TYR A 404 -11.89 -21.60 1.06
N GLY A 405 -10.93 -20.67 0.99
CA GLY A 405 -10.60 -19.76 2.07
C GLY A 405 -10.77 -18.28 1.75
N THR A 406 -9.73 -17.50 2.04
CA THR A 406 -9.74 -16.04 1.98
C THR A 406 -9.82 -15.45 0.56
N LEU A 407 -9.66 -16.29 -0.47
CA LEU A 407 -9.80 -15.93 -1.89
C LEU A 407 -11.25 -16.06 -2.41
N LYS A 408 -12.17 -16.69 -1.67
CA LYS A 408 -13.59 -16.79 -2.06
C LYS A 408 -14.22 -15.41 -2.21
N ARG A 409 -15.31 -15.29 -2.99
CA ARG A 409 -16.08 -14.03 -3.05
C ARG A 409 -16.46 -13.55 -1.65
N LYS A 410 -16.50 -12.23 -1.50
CA LYS A 410 -16.78 -11.52 -0.24
C LYS A 410 -15.71 -11.74 0.85
N CYS A 411 -14.64 -12.48 0.57
CA CYS A 411 -13.50 -12.59 1.46
C CYS A 411 -12.43 -11.54 1.16
N HIS A 412 -11.58 -11.27 2.15
CA HIS A 412 -10.59 -10.18 2.19
C HIS A 412 -9.69 -10.10 0.94
N TRP A 413 -9.18 -11.22 0.43
CA TRP A 413 -8.20 -11.22 -0.66
C TRP A 413 -8.81 -11.36 -2.06
N HIS A 414 -10.14 -11.44 -2.16
CA HIS A 414 -10.81 -11.68 -3.44
C HIS A 414 -10.56 -10.54 -4.45
N SER A 415 -10.74 -9.28 -4.04
CA SER A 415 -10.59 -8.12 -4.93
C SER A 415 -9.17 -7.96 -5.45
N LYS A 416 -8.16 -8.31 -4.64
CA LYS A 416 -6.75 -8.20 -5.03
C LYS A 416 -6.36 -9.26 -6.08
N TYR A 417 -6.70 -10.53 -5.82
CA TYR A 417 -6.16 -11.65 -6.60
C TYR A 417 -7.13 -12.25 -7.62
N MET A 418 -8.44 -12.13 -7.40
CA MET A 418 -9.46 -12.80 -8.20
C MET A 418 -10.16 -11.84 -9.18
N THR A 419 -9.82 -10.55 -9.18
CA THR A 419 -10.35 -9.58 -10.15
C THR A 419 -9.92 -9.95 -11.56
N GLY A 420 -10.90 -10.29 -12.42
CA GLY A 420 -10.67 -10.78 -13.78
C GLY A 420 -10.80 -12.30 -13.94
N ALA A 421 -10.85 -13.07 -12.84
CA ALA A 421 -11.12 -14.50 -12.89
C ALA A 421 -12.60 -14.77 -13.24
N HIS A 422 -12.85 -15.89 -13.90
CA HIS A 422 -14.20 -16.30 -14.29
C HIS A 422 -14.75 -17.36 -13.33
N PHE A 423 -15.80 -17.01 -12.59
CA PHE A 423 -16.52 -17.94 -11.70
C PHE A 423 -17.18 -19.06 -12.50
N LEU A 424 -16.89 -20.32 -12.15
CA LEU A 424 -17.44 -21.51 -12.79
C LEU A 424 -18.61 -22.12 -12.02
N GLY A 425 -18.61 -22.01 -10.69
CA GLY A 425 -19.65 -22.53 -9.81
C GLY A 425 -19.18 -22.78 -8.39
N GLU A 426 -20.13 -23.07 -7.51
CA GLU A 426 -19.83 -23.65 -6.19
C GLU A 426 -19.29 -25.07 -6.38
N ALA A 427 -18.39 -25.50 -5.52
CA ALA A 427 -17.78 -26.82 -5.62
C ALA A 427 -17.48 -27.43 -4.25
N SER A 428 -17.37 -28.76 -4.20
CA SER A 428 -16.91 -29.51 -3.02
C SER A 428 -15.79 -30.47 -3.41
N THR A 429 -14.81 -30.68 -2.54
CA THR A 429 -13.77 -31.69 -2.79
C THR A 429 -14.40 -33.09 -2.86
N VAL A 430 -14.03 -33.87 -3.88
CA VAL A 430 -14.55 -35.26 -4.01
C VAL A 430 -14.01 -36.13 -2.87
N ARG A 431 -12.72 -35.99 -2.57
CA ARG A 431 -12.11 -36.64 -1.42
C ARG A 431 -12.22 -35.72 -0.20
N PRO A 432 -12.52 -36.25 0.99
CA PRO A 432 -12.44 -35.49 2.23
C PRO A 432 -11.05 -34.88 2.43
N GLN A 433 -11.01 -33.65 2.94
CA GLN A 433 -9.79 -32.90 3.25
C GLN A 433 -9.88 -32.30 4.67
N THR A 434 -8.73 -32.03 5.27
CA THR A 434 -8.64 -31.46 6.62
C THR A 434 -8.60 -29.93 6.54
N LEU A 435 -9.77 -29.30 6.60
CA LEU A 435 -9.87 -27.84 6.73
C LEU A 435 -9.90 -27.43 8.20
N VAL A 436 -8.98 -26.56 8.61
CA VAL A 436 -8.92 -25.97 9.95
C VAL A 436 -8.77 -24.45 9.87
N ILE A 437 -9.01 -23.75 10.98
CA ILE A 437 -8.79 -22.30 11.11
C ILE A 437 -7.67 -22.07 12.11
N GLY A 438 -6.62 -21.34 11.71
CA GLY A 438 -5.54 -20.94 12.60
C GLY A 438 -5.88 -19.71 13.45
N GLN A 439 -4.97 -19.34 14.35
CA GLN A 439 -5.19 -18.29 15.35
C GLN A 439 -5.53 -16.90 14.77
N CYS A 440 -5.08 -16.61 13.55
CA CYS A 440 -5.39 -15.35 12.84
C CYS A 440 -6.68 -15.41 11.99
N GLY A 441 -7.49 -16.47 12.14
CA GLY A 441 -8.69 -16.68 11.32
C GLY A 441 -8.40 -17.16 9.89
N VAL A 442 -7.15 -17.57 9.61
CA VAL A 442 -6.71 -18.09 8.32
C VAL A 442 -7.19 -19.54 8.15
N PRO A 443 -7.86 -19.89 7.05
CA PRO A 443 -8.20 -21.26 6.71
C PRO A 443 -7.00 -22.00 6.12
N TYR A 444 -6.73 -23.21 6.62
CA TYR A 444 -5.70 -24.11 6.10
C TYR A 444 -6.31 -25.45 5.69
N LEU A 445 -6.07 -25.88 4.44
CA LEU A 445 -6.19 -27.29 4.08
C LEU A 445 -4.86 -27.98 4.39
N LEU A 446 -4.84 -28.84 5.41
CA LEU A 446 -3.62 -29.54 5.82
C LEU A 446 -3.30 -30.69 4.85
N ASP A 447 -2.03 -30.81 4.47
CA ASP A 447 -1.52 -31.90 3.64
C ASP A 447 -1.25 -33.17 4.48
N LEU A 448 -2.32 -33.81 4.96
CA LEU A 448 -2.24 -35.02 5.78
C LEU A 448 -2.44 -36.28 4.94
N ARG A 449 -1.66 -37.33 5.25
CA ARG A 449 -1.82 -38.64 4.60
C ARG A 449 -3.10 -39.34 5.04
N GLN A 450 -3.50 -39.17 6.30
CA GLN A 450 -4.69 -39.74 6.91
C GLN A 450 -5.23 -38.77 7.96
N ASP A 451 -6.55 -38.58 7.96
CA ASP A 451 -7.31 -37.86 8.99
C ASP A 451 -8.74 -38.39 8.94
N ASP A 452 -9.15 -39.12 9.99
CA ASP A 452 -10.47 -39.78 10.04
C ASP A 452 -11.63 -38.77 10.19
N ASP A 453 -11.33 -37.55 10.65
CA ASP A 453 -12.30 -36.47 10.82
C ASP A 453 -12.36 -35.51 9.61
N ALA A 454 -11.63 -35.82 8.53
CA ALA A 454 -11.64 -35.04 7.29
C ALA A 454 -13.04 -35.02 6.66
N LYS A 455 -13.40 -33.91 6.02
CA LYS A 455 -14.72 -33.68 5.44
C LYS A 455 -14.61 -33.26 3.98
N PRO A 456 -15.62 -33.52 3.12
CA PRO A 456 -15.71 -32.84 1.82
C PRO A 456 -15.75 -31.32 2.05
N VAL A 457 -14.77 -30.61 1.51
CA VAL A 457 -14.62 -29.17 1.76
C VAL A 457 -15.33 -28.38 0.67
N ARG A 458 -16.21 -27.48 1.09
CA ARG A 458 -16.96 -26.56 0.23
C ARG A 458 -16.12 -25.32 -0.11
N GLY A 459 -16.21 -24.91 -1.36
CA GLY A 459 -15.52 -23.75 -1.89
C GLY A 459 -16.06 -23.34 -3.24
N GLU A 460 -15.25 -22.56 -3.97
CA GLU A 460 -15.61 -21.99 -5.25
C GLU A 460 -14.62 -22.43 -6.34
N LEU A 461 -15.14 -22.64 -7.56
CA LEU A 461 -14.33 -22.99 -8.72
C LEU A 461 -14.18 -21.79 -9.66
N TRP A 462 -12.94 -21.49 -10.03
CA TRP A 462 -12.58 -20.33 -10.83
C TRP A 462 -11.70 -20.71 -12.00
N ARG A 463 -11.84 -19.97 -13.10
CA ARG A 463 -10.90 -20.00 -14.23
C ARG A 463 -10.09 -18.72 -14.25
N LEU A 464 -8.78 -18.84 -14.44
CA LEU A 464 -7.86 -17.72 -14.41
C LEU A 464 -6.73 -17.89 -15.43
N SER A 465 -6.06 -16.79 -15.78
CA SER A 465 -4.87 -16.83 -16.62
C SER A 465 -3.63 -17.30 -15.86
N GLU A 466 -2.58 -17.65 -16.61
CA GLU A 466 -1.24 -17.95 -16.05
C GLU A 466 -0.70 -16.81 -15.17
N GLU A 467 -0.82 -15.55 -15.60
CA GLU A 467 -0.33 -14.39 -14.83
C GLU A 467 -1.02 -14.29 -13.46
N MET A 468 -2.35 -14.47 -13.43
CA MET A 468 -3.10 -14.48 -12.18
C MET A 468 -2.66 -15.63 -11.28
N LEU A 469 -2.43 -16.81 -11.86
CA LEU A 469 -2.07 -18.00 -11.11
C LEU A 469 -0.68 -17.81 -10.46
N GLN A 470 0.26 -17.23 -11.19
CA GLN A 470 1.57 -16.87 -10.67
C GLN A 470 1.48 -15.85 -9.53
N GLY A 471 0.63 -14.83 -9.66
CA GLY A 471 0.40 -13.85 -8.58
C GLY A 471 -0.17 -14.48 -7.31
N ILE A 472 -1.03 -15.49 -7.45
CA ILE A 472 -1.55 -16.25 -6.30
C ILE A 472 -0.44 -17.16 -5.73
N ASP A 473 0.38 -17.82 -6.54
CA ASP A 473 1.50 -18.64 -6.05
C ASP A 473 2.50 -17.84 -5.20
N GLU A 474 2.80 -16.61 -5.60
CA GLU A 474 3.66 -15.70 -4.84
C GLU A 474 3.05 -15.35 -3.48
N TYR A 475 1.75 -15.05 -3.47
CA TYR A 475 1.00 -14.79 -2.25
C TYR A 475 0.87 -16.03 -1.36
N GLU A 476 0.58 -17.20 -1.90
CA GLU A 476 0.53 -18.45 -1.14
C GLU A 476 1.93 -18.97 -0.77
N GLY A 477 2.99 -18.30 -1.25
CA GLY A 477 4.37 -18.59 -0.87
C GLY A 477 4.85 -19.96 -1.32
N ILE A 478 4.46 -20.41 -2.53
CA ILE A 478 4.84 -21.71 -3.07
C ILE A 478 6.37 -21.88 -3.13
N GLU A 479 7.08 -20.88 -3.66
CA GLU A 479 8.56 -20.92 -3.75
C GLU A 479 9.23 -20.82 -2.36
N LYS A 480 8.49 -20.33 -1.36
CA LYS A 480 8.91 -20.21 0.04
C LYS A 480 8.48 -21.41 0.89
N GLY A 481 7.84 -22.41 0.28
CA GLY A 481 7.38 -23.62 0.96
C GLY A 481 6.27 -23.40 2.00
N HIS A 482 5.50 -22.30 1.91
CA HIS A 482 4.40 -22.02 2.84
C HIS A 482 3.16 -22.87 2.52
N TYR A 483 2.71 -22.83 1.26
CA TYR A 483 1.75 -23.78 0.70
C TYR A 483 2.39 -24.63 -0.39
N VAL A 484 1.70 -25.71 -0.74
CA VAL A 484 1.97 -26.55 -1.91
C VAL A 484 0.71 -26.57 -2.76
N ARG A 485 0.86 -26.32 -4.07
CA ARG A 485 -0.25 -26.40 -5.01
C ARG A 485 -0.37 -27.82 -5.58
N LYS A 486 -1.57 -28.40 -5.51
CA LYS A 486 -1.87 -29.75 -6.00
C LYS A 486 -3.09 -29.74 -6.92
N GLU A 487 -3.12 -30.66 -7.88
CA GLU A 487 -4.34 -30.93 -8.66
C GLU A 487 -5.22 -31.91 -7.90
N ILE A 488 -6.49 -31.55 -7.69
CA ILE A 488 -7.50 -32.36 -7.02
C ILE A 488 -8.77 -32.49 -7.87
N GLU A 489 -9.60 -33.46 -7.52
CA GLU A 489 -10.95 -33.61 -8.08
C GLU A 489 -11.98 -32.90 -7.20
N VAL A 490 -12.78 -32.05 -7.83
CA VAL A 490 -13.88 -31.34 -7.18
C VAL A 490 -15.18 -31.59 -7.92
N GLU A 491 -16.24 -31.75 -7.17
CA GLU A 491 -17.61 -31.83 -7.66
C GLU A 491 -18.16 -30.39 -7.75
N CYS A 492 -18.43 -29.90 -8.97
CA CYS A 492 -18.88 -28.52 -9.21
C CYS A 492 -20.34 -28.48 -9.67
N THR A 493 -21.14 -27.65 -9.00
CA THR A 493 -22.51 -27.32 -9.42
C THR A 493 -22.48 -26.11 -10.37
N ARG A 494 -22.78 -26.33 -11.65
CA ARG A 494 -22.82 -25.28 -12.66
C ARG A 494 -24.14 -24.51 -12.62
N ARG A 495 -24.18 -23.34 -13.28
CA ARG A 495 -25.36 -22.42 -13.35
C ARG A 495 -26.69 -23.05 -13.79
N ARG A 496 -26.70 -24.25 -14.40
CA ARG A 496 -27.91 -24.98 -14.81
C ARG A 496 -28.32 -26.09 -13.83
N GLY A 497 -27.73 -26.13 -12.63
CA GLY A 497 -27.98 -27.18 -11.63
C GLY A 497 -27.34 -28.52 -11.97
N THR A 498 -26.57 -28.62 -13.05
CA THR A 498 -25.83 -29.83 -13.40
C THR A 498 -24.53 -29.90 -12.62
N THR A 499 -24.26 -31.08 -12.06
CA THR A 499 -23.04 -31.36 -11.31
C THR A 499 -22.04 -32.09 -12.19
N ALA A 500 -20.76 -31.71 -12.11
CA ALA A 500 -19.68 -32.37 -12.84
C ALA A 500 -18.41 -32.45 -12.01
N ILE A 501 -17.71 -33.58 -12.09
CA ILE A 501 -16.36 -33.72 -11.52
C ILE A 501 -15.37 -33.00 -12.45
N CYS A 502 -14.56 -32.12 -11.88
CA CYS A 502 -13.54 -31.35 -12.58
C CYS A 502 -12.20 -31.48 -11.85
N LYS A 503 -11.10 -31.44 -12.61
CA LYS A 503 -9.75 -31.26 -12.06
C LYS A 503 -9.49 -29.78 -11.82
N ALA A 504 -8.90 -29.46 -10.67
CA ALA A 504 -8.58 -28.09 -10.30
C ALA A 504 -7.33 -28.05 -9.43
N PHE A 505 -6.55 -26.98 -9.57
CA PHE A 505 -5.51 -26.67 -8.59
C PHE A 505 -6.13 -26.27 -7.24
N CYS A 506 -5.44 -26.58 -6.17
CA CYS A 506 -5.79 -26.23 -4.79
C CYS A 506 -4.53 -26.08 -3.94
N TYR A 507 -4.53 -25.14 -2.99
CA TYR A 507 -3.41 -24.89 -2.10
C TYR A 507 -3.54 -25.68 -0.80
N PHE A 508 -2.50 -26.41 -0.43
CA PHE A 508 -2.40 -27.19 0.79
C PHE A 508 -1.27 -26.68 1.66
N TYR A 509 -1.52 -26.56 2.96
CA TYR A 509 -0.52 -26.22 3.95
C TYR A 509 0.29 -27.48 4.30
N ALA A 510 1.58 -27.45 4.00
CA ALA A 510 2.48 -28.55 4.30
C ALA A 510 3.00 -28.43 5.73
N ILE A 511 2.65 -29.40 6.58
CA ILE A 511 3.19 -29.48 7.93
C ILE A 511 4.63 -29.97 7.85
N LYS A 512 5.56 -29.19 8.39
CA LYS A 512 6.99 -29.52 8.41
C LYS A 512 7.28 -30.56 9.50
N SER A 513 8.32 -31.36 9.29
CA SER A 513 8.76 -32.37 10.26
C SER A 513 9.38 -31.70 11.48
N GLY A 514 8.83 -31.94 12.67
CA GLY A 514 9.21 -31.26 13.91
C GLY A 514 8.26 -30.11 14.23
N ALA A 515 6.96 -30.46 14.38
CA ALA A 515 5.86 -29.50 14.46
C ALA A 515 6.16 -28.37 15.45
N SER A 516 6.17 -27.14 14.94
CA SER A 516 6.11 -25.94 15.76
C SER A 516 4.83 -25.92 16.60
N ASP A 517 4.79 -25.14 17.69
CA ASP A 517 3.56 -24.96 18.48
C ASP A 517 2.35 -24.52 17.64
N VAL A 518 2.61 -23.76 16.57
CA VAL A 518 1.61 -23.36 15.58
C VAL A 518 1.04 -24.58 14.86
N GLU A 519 1.88 -25.45 14.30
CA GLU A 519 1.45 -26.65 13.60
C GLU A 519 0.75 -27.64 14.52
N ALA A 520 1.22 -27.78 15.76
CA ALA A 520 0.55 -28.57 16.78
C ALA A 520 -0.87 -28.04 17.07
N SER A 521 -1.05 -26.71 17.13
CA SER A 521 -2.37 -26.10 17.30
C SER A 521 -3.30 -26.36 16.10
N LEU A 522 -2.77 -26.33 14.87
CA LEU A 522 -3.54 -26.64 13.66
C LEU A 522 -4.00 -28.10 13.64
N LEU A 523 -3.15 -29.03 14.08
CA LEU A 523 -3.49 -30.45 14.19
C LEU A 523 -4.56 -30.74 15.24
N GLN A 524 -4.69 -29.89 16.26
CA GLN A 524 -5.70 -30.00 17.32
C GLN A 524 -6.97 -29.21 17.02
N ALA A 525 -6.97 -28.36 15.99
CA ALA A 525 -8.10 -27.51 15.66
C ALA A 525 -9.30 -28.30 15.12
N THR A 526 -10.49 -27.72 15.27
CA THR A 526 -11.74 -28.32 14.79
C THR A 526 -11.75 -28.47 13.26
N ARG A 527 -12.11 -29.66 12.76
CA ARG A 527 -12.25 -29.96 11.33
C ARG A 527 -13.56 -29.41 10.78
N LEU A 528 -13.45 -28.56 9.76
CA LEU A 528 -14.58 -27.86 9.14
C LEU A 528 -14.90 -28.45 7.75
N ALA A 529 -16.16 -28.35 7.35
CA ALA A 529 -16.57 -28.63 5.97
C ALA A 529 -16.56 -27.36 5.10
N GLU A 530 -16.56 -26.17 5.71
CA GLU A 530 -16.60 -24.90 5.00
C GLU A 530 -15.98 -23.79 5.84
N TYR A 531 -15.25 -22.89 5.19
CA TYR A 531 -14.79 -21.65 5.82
C TYR A 531 -15.94 -20.64 5.91
N PRO A 532 -16.30 -20.15 7.11
CA PRO A 532 -17.46 -19.29 7.33
C PRO A 532 -17.16 -17.86 6.85
N ALA A 533 -17.30 -17.63 5.54
CA ALA A 533 -17.00 -16.33 4.92
C ALA A 533 -17.81 -15.16 5.52
N GLY A 534 -19.02 -15.42 6.02
CA GLY A 534 -19.86 -14.42 6.68
C GLY A 534 -19.29 -13.88 8.00
N GLU A 535 -18.45 -14.68 8.68
CA GLU A 535 -17.82 -14.33 9.96
C GLU A 535 -16.36 -13.90 9.78
N GLN A 536 -15.86 -13.85 8.54
CA GLN A 536 -14.46 -13.50 8.29
C GLN A 536 -14.13 -12.10 8.81
N LYS A 537 -15.05 -11.14 8.65
CA LYS A 537 -14.81 -9.75 9.07
C LYS A 537 -14.49 -9.61 10.57
N SER A 538 -15.03 -10.49 11.42
CA SER A 538 -14.77 -10.45 12.86
C SER A 538 -13.60 -11.33 13.29
N ASN A 539 -13.27 -12.36 12.50
CA ASN A 539 -12.34 -13.41 12.94
C ASN A 539 -10.98 -13.37 12.22
N TYR A 540 -10.93 -12.80 11.02
CA TYR A 540 -9.71 -12.73 10.22
C TYR A 540 -8.89 -11.49 10.54
N LYS A 541 -7.62 -11.73 10.89
CA LYS A 541 -6.68 -10.72 11.37
C LYS A 541 -5.59 -10.51 10.31
N PRO A 542 -5.82 -9.68 9.28
CA PRO A 542 -4.97 -9.61 8.09
C PRO A 542 -3.55 -9.13 8.43
N ILE A 543 -3.41 -8.10 9.28
CA ILE A 543 -2.12 -7.55 9.70
C ILE A 543 -1.30 -8.63 10.43
N HIS A 544 -1.88 -9.23 11.48
CA HIS A 544 -1.28 -10.34 12.23
C HIS A 544 -0.88 -11.50 11.29
N HIS A 545 -1.78 -11.93 10.40
CA HIS A 545 -1.50 -13.01 9.44
C HIS A 545 -0.26 -12.73 8.59
N ILE A 546 -0.17 -11.54 7.98
CA ILE A 546 0.96 -11.19 7.14
C ILE A 546 2.26 -11.11 7.97
N GLN A 547 2.20 -10.59 9.20
CA GLN A 547 3.38 -10.57 10.09
C GLN A 547 3.86 -11.98 10.44
N VAL A 548 2.96 -12.93 10.74
CA VAL A 548 3.32 -14.33 11.05
C VAL A 548 3.98 -14.98 9.84
N LYS A 549 3.38 -14.80 8.66
CA LYS A 549 3.92 -15.29 7.38
C LYS A 549 5.33 -14.74 7.12
N GLN A 550 5.57 -13.47 7.42
CA GLN A 550 6.89 -12.84 7.27
C GLN A 550 7.93 -13.35 8.27
N LEU A 551 7.55 -13.58 9.53
CA LEU A 551 8.46 -14.15 10.53
C LEU A 551 8.93 -15.55 10.14
N GLN A 552 8.05 -16.36 9.55
CA GLN A 552 8.43 -17.67 9.01
C GLN A 552 9.51 -17.55 7.93
N TYR A 553 9.38 -16.58 7.02
CA TYR A 553 10.38 -16.35 5.96
C TYR A 553 11.71 -15.82 6.49
N LEU A 554 11.68 -14.91 7.46
CA LEU A 554 12.91 -14.33 8.03
C LEU A 554 13.63 -15.29 8.97
N GLY A 555 12.90 -16.16 9.68
CA GLY A 555 13.47 -17.17 10.57
C GLY A 555 14.31 -18.22 9.82
N GLU A 556 13.96 -18.54 8.58
CA GLU A 556 14.73 -19.47 7.73
C GLU A 556 16.03 -18.84 7.19
N HIS A 557 16.08 -17.51 7.06
CA HIS A 557 17.25 -16.77 6.59
C HIS A 557 18.23 -16.36 7.70
N ALA A 558 17.87 -16.49 8.97
CA ALA A 558 18.78 -16.23 10.10
C ALA A 558 19.77 -17.38 10.35
N THR A 559 19.62 -18.50 9.65
CA THR A 559 20.44 -19.72 9.79
C THR A 559 21.37 -20.02 8.62
N THR A 560 21.56 -19.08 7.69
CA THR A 560 22.55 -19.13 6.60
C THR A 560 23.44 -17.91 6.65
#